data_AF-A0A699ZWP0-F1
#
_entry.id   AF-A0A699ZWP0-F1
#
_cell.length_a   1.000
_cell.length_b   1.000
_cell.length_c   1.000
_cell.angle_alpha   90.00
_cell.angle_beta   90.00
_cell.angle_gamma   90.00
#
_symmetry.space_group_name_H-M   'P 1'
#
loop_
_entity.id
_entity.type
_entity.pdbx_description
1 polymer ?
#
loop_
_entity_poly.entity_id
_entity_poly.type
_entity_poly.pdbx_seq_one_letter_code
_entity_poly.pdbx_strand_id
1 'polypeptide(L)'
;LVTDAGLIDFLNNPNRALTLFVPDNAAWEAFNATNPALMSNPASLRNILLLHLLPSTLTSAALPQGALMRSFNDQASPIYIGKTSSGTVRLQSAAGGDASVSSADLGRTCKAAVHVVNGVLNPGEWPWGGASRLGPGHRCGPGQVARVGQPDVSP
;
A
#
# COMPACT_ATOMS: atom_id res chain seq x y z
N LEU A 1 -5.69 8.58 12.89
CA LEU A 1 -5.53 7.78 11.65
C LEU A 1 -5.31 6.30 11.95
N VAL A 2 -4.22 5.88 12.60
CA VAL A 2 -3.96 4.44 12.89
C VAL A 2 -4.95 3.84 13.89
N THR A 3 -5.32 4.59 14.93
CA THR A 3 -6.37 4.23 15.90
C THR A 3 -7.74 4.12 15.24
N ASP A 4 -8.02 5.05 14.33
CA ASP A 4 -9.29 5.18 13.61
C ASP A 4 -9.53 4.01 12.64
N ALA A 5 -8.46 3.51 12.04
CA ALA A 5 -8.49 2.36 11.15
C ALA A 5 -8.49 1.00 11.87
N GLY A 6 -8.44 0.98 13.20
CA GLY A 6 -8.41 -0.27 14.00
C GLY A 6 -7.13 -1.09 13.80
N LEU A 7 -6.03 -0.45 13.41
CA LEU A 7 -4.76 -1.14 13.11
C LEU A 7 -3.88 -1.34 14.35
N ILE A 8 -4.29 -0.86 15.52
CA ILE A 8 -3.46 -0.95 16.74
C ILE A 8 -3.20 -2.40 17.14
N ASP A 9 -4.22 -3.26 17.21
CA ASP A 9 -4.03 -4.69 17.51
C ASP A 9 -3.21 -5.42 16.43
N PHE A 10 -3.32 -4.97 15.19
CA PHE A 10 -2.56 -5.51 14.08
C PHE A 10 -1.06 -5.20 14.19
N LEU A 11 -0.74 -3.94 14.51
CA LEU A 11 0.64 -3.47 14.70
C LEU A 11 1.26 -3.97 16.01
N ASN A 12 0.44 -4.15 17.06
CA ASN A 12 0.91 -4.65 18.36
C ASN A 12 1.12 -6.17 18.41
N ASN A 13 0.85 -6.90 17.32
CA ASN A 13 1.00 -8.36 17.33
C ASN A 13 2.49 -8.76 17.40
N PRO A 14 2.95 -9.36 18.52
CA PRO A 14 4.37 -9.61 18.76
C PRO A 14 4.94 -10.76 17.92
N ASN A 15 4.13 -11.48 17.16
CA ASN A 15 4.56 -12.61 16.33
C ASN A 15 4.72 -12.24 14.85
N ARG A 16 4.50 -10.97 14.48
CA ARG A 16 4.53 -10.54 13.08
C ARG A 16 5.77 -9.71 12.78
N ALA A 17 6.48 -10.10 11.73
CA ALA A 17 7.56 -9.34 11.13
C ALA A 17 6.95 -8.33 10.14
N LEU A 18 7.06 -7.04 10.43
CA LEU A 18 6.39 -5.99 9.65
C LEU A 18 7.39 -4.91 9.23
N THR A 19 7.15 -4.29 8.06
CA THR A 19 7.76 -3.02 7.69
C THR A 19 6.67 -2.00 7.55
N LEU A 20 6.78 -0.91 8.30
CA LEU A 20 5.82 0.18 8.30
C LEU A 20 6.44 1.40 7.63
N PHE A 21 5.80 1.87 6.55
CA PHE A 21 6.12 3.15 5.94
C PHE A 21 5.20 4.23 6.52
N VAL A 22 5.75 5.16 7.30
CA VAL A 22 4.97 6.21 7.95
C VAL A 22 5.09 7.49 7.13
N PRO A 23 4.02 7.96 6.47
CA PRO A 23 4.07 9.25 5.81
C PRO A 23 4.17 10.38 6.82
N ASP A 24 5.04 11.36 6.55
CA ASP A 24 5.14 12.58 7.33
C ASP A 24 3.83 13.40 7.27
N ASN A 25 3.60 14.29 8.25
CA ASN A 25 2.42 15.16 8.26
C ASN A 25 2.28 15.97 6.95
N ALA A 26 3.39 16.48 6.42
CA ALA A 26 3.40 17.20 5.15
C ALA A 26 2.94 16.33 3.97
N ALA A 27 3.26 15.03 3.99
CA ALA A 27 2.81 14.09 2.96
C ALA A 27 1.29 13.89 3.04
N TRP A 28 0.73 13.80 4.25
CA TRP A 28 -0.72 13.70 4.45
C TRP A 28 -1.45 14.97 4.04
N GLU A 29 -0.91 16.15 4.33
CA GLU A 29 -1.50 17.42 3.90
C GLU A 29 -1.54 17.54 2.38
N ALA A 30 -0.42 17.23 1.70
CA ALA A 30 -0.35 17.22 0.24
C ALA A 30 -1.30 16.19 -0.39
N PHE A 31 -1.42 15.01 0.23
CA PHE A 31 -2.34 13.98 -0.20
C PHE A 31 -3.80 14.41 -0.06
N ASN A 32 -4.16 15.02 1.08
CA ASN A 32 -5.51 15.50 1.35
C ASN A 32 -5.92 16.63 0.39
N ALA A 33 -4.99 17.52 0.06
CA ALA A 33 -5.23 18.59 -0.92
C ALA A 33 -5.59 18.03 -2.31
N THR A 34 -5.04 16.86 -2.66
CA THR A 34 -5.25 16.23 -3.97
C THR A 34 -6.38 15.20 -3.96
N ASN A 35 -6.63 14.54 -2.82
CA ASN A 35 -7.54 13.40 -2.70
C ASN A 35 -8.46 13.48 -1.45
N PRO A 36 -9.25 14.56 -1.29
CA PRO A 36 -10.09 14.74 -0.10
C PRO A 36 -11.19 13.67 0.04
N ALA A 37 -11.64 13.09 -1.08
CA ALA A 37 -12.65 12.04 -1.12
C ALA A 37 -12.18 10.74 -0.44
N LEU A 38 -10.89 10.41 -0.54
CA LEU A 38 -10.32 9.21 0.08
C LEU A 38 -10.16 9.35 1.59
N MET A 39 -9.94 10.58 2.08
CA MET A 39 -9.85 10.85 3.53
C MET A 39 -11.22 10.83 4.22
N SER A 40 -12.29 11.10 3.48
CA SER A 40 -13.67 11.06 3.99
C SER A 40 -14.24 9.64 4.11
N ASN A 41 -13.59 8.63 3.52
CA ASN A 41 -14.03 7.23 3.58
C ASN A 41 -13.11 6.38 4.48
N PRO A 42 -13.61 5.87 5.62
CA PRO A 42 -12.80 5.09 6.55
C PRO A 42 -12.30 3.75 5.96
N ALA A 43 -13.04 3.16 5.00
CA ALA A 43 -12.60 1.94 4.32
C ALA A 43 -11.39 2.22 3.41
N SER A 44 -11.43 3.34 2.67
CA SER A 44 -10.31 3.79 1.85
C SER A 44 -9.09 4.14 2.72
N LEU A 45 -9.29 4.83 3.83
CA LEU A 45 -8.22 5.16 4.77
C LEU A 45 -7.54 3.91 5.33
N ARG A 46 -8.33 2.91 5.76
CA ARG A 46 -7.78 1.62 6.21
C ARG A 46 -6.95 0.98 5.11
N ASN A 47 -7.41 1.02 3.86
CA ASN A 47 -6.71 0.40 2.75
C ASN A 47 -5.40 1.10 2.39
N ILE A 48 -5.39 2.43 2.46
CA ILE A 48 -4.17 3.24 2.33
C ILE A 48 -3.18 2.85 3.42
N LEU A 49 -3.61 2.73 4.68
CA LEU A 49 -2.70 2.35 5.77
C LEU A 49 -2.15 0.92 5.61
N LEU A 50 -2.97 -0.02 5.13
CA LEU A 50 -2.52 -1.39 4.83
C LEU A 50 -1.54 -1.45 3.66
N LEU A 51 -1.66 -0.55 2.69
CA LEU A 51 -0.69 -0.40 1.61
C LEU A 51 0.68 0.04 2.14
N HIS A 52 0.73 0.80 3.24
CA HIS A 52 1.99 1.20 3.86
C HIS A 52 2.63 0.10 4.73
N LEU A 53 2.02 -1.08 4.80
CA LEU A 53 2.48 -2.22 5.60
C LEU A 53 2.95 -3.36 4.69
N LEU A 54 4.18 -3.81 4.88
CA LEU A 54 4.72 -5.02 4.23
C LEU A 54 4.80 -6.20 5.21
N PRO A 55 4.51 -7.43 4.76
CA PRO A 55 4.56 -8.67 5.55
C PRO A 55 5.99 -9.22 5.75
N SER A 56 6.98 -8.34 5.88
CA SER A 56 8.38 -8.69 6.12
C SER A 56 9.06 -7.56 6.89
N THR A 57 10.08 -7.86 7.69
CA THR A 57 10.94 -6.83 8.30
C THR A 57 12.14 -6.57 7.39
N LEU A 58 12.07 -5.46 6.65
CA LEU A 58 13.10 -5.05 5.70
C LEU A 58 13.66 -3.69 6.07
N THR A 59 14.97 -3.65 6.19
CA THR A 59 15.74 -2.42 6.41
C THR A 59 15.93 -1.71 5.08
N SER A 60 16.27 -0.43 5.08
CA SER A 60 16.51 0.31 3.82
C SER A 60 17.56 -0.38 2.93
N ALA A 61 18.57 -0.97 3.57
CA ALA A 61 19.59 -1.77 2.90
C ALA A 61 19.02 -3.09 2.33
N ALA A 62 18.20 -3.82 3.09
CA ALA A 62 17.64 -5.11 2.70
C ALA A 62 16.47 -5.00 1.70
N LEU A 63 15.94 -3.80 1.46
CA LEU A 63 14.90 -3.59 0.46
C LEU A 63 15.44 -3.91 -0.95
N PRO A 64 14.76 -4.78 -1.72
CA PRO A 64 15.20 -5.14 -3.06
C PRO A 64 15.02 -3.95 -4.02
N GLN A 65 16.04 -3.69 -4.85
CA GLN A 65 15.97 -2.67 -5.89
C GLN A 65 15.27 -3.21 -7.13
N GLY A 66 14.31 -2.47 -7.65
CA GLY A 66 13.59 -2.82 -8.87
C GLY A 66 12.58 -3.95 -8.68
N ALA A 67 12.15 -4.20 -7.45
CA ALA A 67 11.24 -5.31 -7.14
C ALA A 67 9.82 -4.82 -6.84
N LEU A 68 8.86 -5.68 -7.14
CA LEU A 68 7.45 -5.52 -6.76
C LEU A 68 7.20 -6.30 -5.47
N MET A 69 6.76 -5.61 -4.42
CA MET A 69 6.44 -6.18 -3.13
C MET A 69 4.94 -6.14 -2.88
N ARG A 70 4.40 -7.22 -2.29
CA ARG A 70 3.00 -7.28 -1.89
C ARG A 70 2.84 -6.68 -0.49
N SER A 71 1.94 -5.72 -0.34
CA SER A 71 1.53 -5.15 0.94
C SER A 71 0.39 -5.93 1.59
N PHE A 72 -0.01 -5.53 2.80
CA PHE A 72 -1.20 -6.06 3.48
C PHE A 72 -2.53 -5.52 2.93
N ASN A 73 -2.50 -4.67 1.90
CA ASN A 73 -3.70 -4.18 1.23
C ASN A 73 -4.53 -5.36 0.67
N ASP A 74 -5.83 -5.35 0.96
CA ASP A 74 -6.80 -6.35 0.51
C ASP A 74 -6.94 -6.40 -1.03
N GLN A 75 -6.63 -5.31 -1.72
CA GLN A 75 -6.66 -5.18 -3.18
C GLN A 75 -5.42 -5.74 -3.88
N ALA A 76 -4.46 -6.33 -3.15
CA ALA A 76 -3.27 -6.95 -3.73
C ALA A 76 -2.35 -6.02 -4.57
N SER A 77 -2.54 -4.71 -4.51
CA SER A 77 -1.74 -3.76 -5.30
C SER A 77 -0.26 -3.86 -4.94
N PRO A 78 0.62 -4.22 -5.90
CA PRO A 78 2.04 -4.31 -5.63
C PRO A 78 2.64 -2.91 -5.45
N ILE A 79 3.68 -2.85 -4.62
CA ILE A 79 4.49 -1.67 -4.38
C ILE A 79 5.82 -1.91 -5.08
N TYR A 80 6.12 -1.06 -6.06
CA TYR A 80 7.42 -1.02 -6.67
C TYR A 80 8.41 -0.33 -5.75
N ILE A 81 9.54 -0.98 -5.51
CA ILE A 81 10.63 -0.46 -4.68
C ILE A 81 11.82 -0.15 -5.57
N GLY A 82 12.08 1.14 -5.76
CA GLY A 82 13.26 1.66 -6.43
C GLY A 82 14.31 2.13 -5.43
N LYS A 83 15.57 2.18 -5.87
CA LYS A 83 16.65 2.88 -5.18
C LYS A 83 17.26 3.87 -6.16
N THR A 84 17.48 5.10 -5.72
CA THR A 84 18.22 6.11 -6.51
C THR A 84 19.72 5.82 -6.43
N SER A 85 20.49 6.45 -7.32
CA SER A 85 21.97 6.39 -7.29
C SER A 85 22.57 6.91 -5.98
N SER A 86 21.83 7.72 -5.23
CA SER A 86 22.19 8.21 -3.89
C SER A 86 21.85 7.23 -2.76
N GLY A 87 21.27 6.07 -3.07
CA GLY A 87 20.84 5.07 -2.08
C GLY A 87 19.46 5.35 -1.46
N THR A 88 18.75 6.39 -1.90
CA THR A 88 17.41 6.72 -1.39
C THR A 88 16.39 5.73 -1.92
N VAL A 89 15.63 5.13 -1.01
CA VAL A 89 14.54 4.21 -1.35
C VAL A 89 13.32 5.01 -1.83
N ARG A 90 12.77 4.62 -2.97
CA ARG A 90 11.50 5.14 -3.51
C ARG A 90 10.48 4.02 -3.60
N LEU A 91 9.26 4.33 -3.21
CA LEU A 91 8.11 3.44 -3.24
C LEU A 91 7.12 4.02 -4.24
N GLN A 92 6.58 3.18 -5.11
CA GLN A 92 5.54 3.57 -6.05
C GLN A 92 4.45 2.52 -6.01
N SER A 93 3.20 2.96 -5.88
CA SER A 93 2.06 2.06 -6.00
C SER A 93 1.69 1.87 -7.48
N ALA A 94 1.12 0.70 -7.81
CA ALA A 94 0.60 0.42 -9.15
C ALA A 94 -0.54 1.37 -9.60
N ALA A 95 -1.24 2.00 -8.66
CA ALA A 95 -2.39 2.84 -8.94
C ALA A 95 -2.11 4.34 -8.72
N GLY A 96 -0.89 4.70 -8.35
CA GLY A 96 -0.45 6.08 -8.13
C GLY A 96 -0.02 6.36 -6.70
N GLY A 97 0.70 7.47 -6.54
CA GLY A 97 1.38 7.82 -5.30
C GLY A 97 2.82 7.33 -5.31
N ASP A 98 3.73 8.29 -5.37
CA ASP A 98 5.14 8.11 -5.13
C ASP A 98 5.49 8.54 -3.71
N ALA A 99 6.32 7.76 -3.05
CA ALA A 99 6.83 8.05 -1.73
C ALA A 99 8.34 7.85 -1.71
N SER A 100 9.06 8.75 -1.07
CA SER A 100 10.52 8.65 -0.93
C SER A 100 10.83 8.51 0.55
N VAL A 101 11.70 7.56 0.91
CA VAL A 101 12.10 7.38 2.31
C VAL A 101 12.93 8.59 2.75
N SER A 102 12.39 9.36 3.70
CA SER A 102 13.00 10.57 4.28
C SER A 102 13.86 10.23 5.49
N SER A 103 13.44 9.24 6.28
CA SER A 103 14.22 8.68 7.37
C SER A 103 14.00 7.17 7.43
N ALA A 104 15.09 6.41 7.38
CA ALA A 104 15.03 4.95 7.40
C ALA A 104 15.44 4.39 8.76
N ASP A 105 15.01 3.15 9.03
CA ASP A 105 15.49 2.35 10.17
C ASP A 105 15.23 3.02 11.54
N LEU A 106 14.18 3.84 11.64
CA LEU A 106 13.82 4.55 12.87
C LEU A 106 13.12 3.58 13.84
N GLY A 107 13.84 3.14 14.87
CA GLY A 107 13.28 2.21 15.85
C GLY A 107 13.21 0.78 15.31
N ARG A 108 14.37 0.13 15.22
CA ARG A 108 14.42 -1.33 15.13
C ARG A 108 13.95 -1.92 16.46
N THR A 109 12.69 -2.28 16.55
CA THR A 109 12.36 -3.46 17.36
C THR A 109 12.78 -4.68 16.53
N CYS A 110 13.16 -5.78 17.17
CA CYS A 110 13.65 -6.98 16.45
C CYS A 110 12.63 -7.57 15.44
N LYS A 111 11.43 -7.00 15.35
CA LYS A 111 10.27 -7.50 14.63
C LYS A 111 9.61 -6.46 13.72
N ALA A 112 9.95 -5.18 13.83
CA ALA A 112 9.40 -4.14 12.98
C ALA A 112 10.48 -3.17 12.51
N ALA A 113 10.46 -2.85 11.21
CA ALA A 113 11.26 -1.78 10.62
C ALA A 113 10.32 -0.62 10.28
N VAL A 114 10.61 0.56 10.80
CA VAL A 114 9.85 1.77 10.48
C VAL A 114 10.69 2.68 9.59
N HIS A 115 10.08 3.11 8.50
CA HIS A 115 10.68 4.06 7.55
C HIS A 115 9.70 5.20 7.36
N VAL A 116 10.16 6.42 7.59
CA VAL A 116 9.38 7.62 7.35
C VAL A 116 9.50 7.99 5.87
N VAL A 117 8.38 8.35 5.26
CA VAL A 117 8.28 8.66 3.83
C VAL A 117 7.64 10.01 3.58
N ASN A 118 8.11 10.70 2.55
CA ASN A 118 7.60 12.01 2.13
C ASN A 118 6.34 11.95 1.24
N GLY A 119 5.71 10.77 1.09
CA GLY A 119 4.56 10.60 0.21
C GLY A 119 3.60 9.54 0.72
N VAL A 120 2.34 9.66 0.34
CA VAL A 120 1.29 8.69 0.68
C VAL A 120 1.06 7.80 -0.54
N LEU A 121 1.24 6.49 -0.36
CA LEU A 121 0.90 5.51 -1.39
C LEU A 121 -0.64 5.41 -1.50
N ASN A 122 -1.14 5.50 -2.73
CA ASN A 122 -2.57 5.39 -3.01
C ASN A 122 -2.87 4.01 -3.61
N PRO A 123 -3.78 3.21 -3.07
CA PRO A 123 -4.16 1.95 -3.70
C PRO A 123 -4.94 2.15 -5.02
N GLY A 124 -5.30 3.40 -5.34
CA GLY A 124 -6.17 3.77 -6.44
C GLY A 124 -7.62 3.56 -6.05
N GLU A 125 -8.46 4.51 -6.38
CA GLU A 125 -9.87 4.18 -6.52
C GLU A 125 -10.06 3.48 -7.87
N TRP A 126 -10.63 2.28 -7.84
CA TRP A 126 -11.27 1.79 -9.05
C TRP A 126 -12.53 2.63 -9.25
N PRO A 127 -12.77 3.23 -10.44
CA PRO A 127 -13.85 4.22 -10.66
C PRO A 127 -15.28 3.67 -10.56
N TRP A 128 -15.45 2.44 -10.06
CA TRP A 128 -16.73 1.77 -9.87
C TRP A 128 -16.84 1.09 -8.49
N GLY A 129 -16.50 1.81 -7.42
CA GLY A 129 -17.01 1.51 -6.06
C GLY A 129 -16.41 0.29 -5.36
N GLY A 130 -15.31 0.49 -4.65
CA GLY A 130 -14.75 -0.49 -3.71
C GLY A 130 -15.30 -0.35 -2.30
N ALA A 131 -16.60 -0.61 -2.10
CA ALA A 131 -17.17 -1.01 -0.80
C ALA A 131 -18.53 -1.69 -1.02
N SER A 132 -18.52 -3.03 -1.05
CA SER A 132 -19.64 -3.89 -0.65
C SER A 132 -21.05 -3.57 -1.20
N ARG A 133 -21.27 -3.77 -2.49
CA ARG A 133 -22.56 -4.24 -3.04
C ARG A 133 -22.20 -5.22 -4.16
N LEU A 134 -22.41 -6.53 -4.04
CA LEU A 134 -23.72 -7.14 -4.32
C LEU A 134 -24.67 -6.18 -5.06
N GLY A 135 -24.26 -5.73 -6.24
CA GLY A 135 -25.18 -5.33 -7.30
C GLY A 135 -25.68 -6.60 -8.01
N PRO A 136 -26.96 -6.69 -8.38
CA PRO A 136 -27.53 -7.88 -9.01
C PRO A 136 -27.00 -7.94 -10.45
N GLY A 137 -25.87 -8.62 -10.68
CA GLY A 137 -25.31 -8.66 -12.03
C GLY A 137 -24.31 -9.76 -12.32
N HIS A 138 -23.37 -10.05 -11.41
CA HIS A 138 -22.30 -10.99 -11.75
C HIS A 138 -22.18 -12.08 -10.70
N ARG A 139 -22.86 -13.19 -11.00
CA ARG A 139 -22.66 -14.47 -10.32
C ARG A 139 -21.29 -14.99 -10.75
N CYS A 140 -20.26 -14.80 -9.93
CA CYS A 140 -19.13 -15.73 -9.97
C CYS A 140 -19.55 -16.97 -9.20
N GLY A 141 -19.90 -18.03 -9.94
CA GLY A 141 -20.01 -19.38 -9.39
C GLY A 141 -18.63 -19.89 -8.94
N PRO A 142 -18.57 -20.92 -8.07
CA PRO A 142 -17.31 -21.46 -7.59
C PRO A 142 -16.59 -22.17 -8.74
N GLY A 143 -15.39 -21.70 -9.12
CA GLY A 143 -14.45 -22.53 -9.90
C GLY A 143 -13.72 -21.93 -11.11
N GLN A 144 -13.60 -20.61 -11.30
CA GLN A 144 -12.82 -20.08 -12.44
C GLN A 144 -11.73 -19.09 -12.04
N VAL A 145 -10.48 -19.50 -12.29
CA VAL A 145 -9.28 -18.67 -12.30
C VAL A 145 -9.28 -17.77 -13.54
N ALA A 146 -8.90 -16.50 -13.35
CA ALA A 146 -8.78 -15.54 -14.43
C ALA A 146 -7.75 -16.03 -15.48
N ARG A 147 -8.20 -16.21 -16.73
CA ARG A 147 -7.29 -16.52 -17.85
C ARG A 147 -6.62 -15.24 -18.33
N VAL A 148 -5.29 -15.28 -18.42
CA VAL A 148 -4.42 -14.29 -19.05
C VAL A 148 -4.50 -14.44 -20.58
N GLY A 149 -4.74 -13.32 -21.26
CA GLY A 149 -4.27 -12.97 -22.60
C GLY A 149 -4.77 -13.79 -23.80
N GLN A 150 -5.34 -13.11 -24.80
CA GLN A 150 -5.14 -13.42 -26.22
C GLN A 150 -5.37 -12.15 -27.07
N PRO A 151 -4.61 -11.97 -28.17
CA PRO A 151 -4.59 -10.74 -28.95
C PRO A 151 -5.78 -10.66 -29.92
N ASP A 152 -6.21 -9.42 -30.12
CA ASP A 152 -7.26 -8.98 -31.02
C ASP A 152 -7.00 -9.43 -32.47
N VAL A 153 -7.92 -10.20 -33.04
CA VAL A 153 -8.04 -10.38 -34.49
C VAL A 153 -9.52 -10.32 -34.88
N SER A 154 -9.87 -9.28 -35.63
CA SER A 154 -11.08 -9.19 -36.44
C SER A 154 -10.85 -8.17 -37.56
N PRO A 155 -11.63 -8.20 -38.66
CA PRO A 155 -12.64 -9.20 -39.06
C PRO A 155 -12.20 -10.12 -40.21
#